data_AF-A0AAX6RG23-F1
#
_entry.id   AF-A0AAX6RG23-F1
#
_cell.length_a   1.000
_cell.length_b   1.000
_cell.length_c   1.000
_cell.angle_alpha   90.00
_cell.angle_beta   90.00
_cell.angle_gamma   90.00
#
_symmetry.space_group_name_H-M   'P 1'
#
loop_
_entity.id
_entity.type
_entity.pdbx_description
1 polymer ?
#
loop_
_entity_poly.entity_id
_entity_poly.type
_entity_poly.pdbx_seq_one_letter_code
_entity_poly.pdbx_strand_id
1 'polypeptide(L)'
;MCLKPCPRSRRTGSTPKAAIVEAAAEEAAAGISRIYKMGDLCEGNSTFAISLLKMLGEEDNSQNVFICPLSISSSLAMVLLGAKGNTAAQMSQALCLNEDGDVHEGFQSLLTEVNRADTKYQLRMGSRLFGEETCDFLPVSSTHSLMSSLKIR
;
A
#
# COMPACT_ATOMS: atom_id res chain seq x y z
N MET A 1 -18.81 -34.73 -55.01
CA MET A 1 -18.44 -35.03 -53.61
C MET A 1 -17.07 -34.42 -53.33
N CYS A 2 -17.02 -33.29 -52.63
CA CYS A 2 -15.77 -32.71 -52.10
C CYS A 2 -16.03 -32.31 -50.65
N LEU A 3 -15.59 -33.14 -49.70
CA LEU A 3 -15.61 -32.83 -48.27
C LEU A 3 -14.36 -32.00 -47.94
N LYS A 4 -14.53 -30.73 -47.56
CA LYS A 4 -13.44 -29.94 -46.96
C LYS A 4 -13.30 -30.32 -45.48
N PRO A 5 -12.08 -30.49 -44.93
CA PRO A 5 -11.89 -30.71 -43.50
C PRO A 5 -12.17 -29.44 -42.68
N CYS A 6 -12.87 -29.62 -41.55
CA CYS A 6 -13.13 -28.60 -40.54
C CYS A 6 -11.87 -28.36 -39.66
N PRO A 7 -11.61 -27.15 -39.12
CA PRO A 7 -10.40 -26.89 -38.35
C PRO A 7 -10.40 -27.67 -37.03
N ARG A 8 -9.29 -28.35 -36.77
CA ARG A 8 -9.04 -29.07 -35.51
C ARG A 8 -8.86 -28.02 -34.41
N SER A 9 -9.92 -27.77 -33.64
CA SER A 9 -9.86 -27.05 -32.37
C SER A 9 -8.79 -27.71 -31.49
N ARG A 10 -7.64 -27.06 -31.37
CA ARG A 10 -6.61 -27.42 -30.38
C ARG A 10 -7.18 -27.08 -29.00
N ARG A 11 -7.94 -28.01 -28.41
CA ARG A 11 -8.22 -27.99 -26.97
C ARG A 11 -6.88 -28.15 -26.29
N THR A 12 -6.34 -27.06 -25.76
CA THR A 12 -5.36 -27.14 -24.67
C THR A 12 -6.11 -27.78 -23.50
N GLY A 13 -6.04 -29.10 -23.41
CA GLY A 13 -6.55 -29.85 -22.27
C GLY A 13 -5.65 -29.63 -21.07
N SER A 14 -5.71 -28.45 -20.45
CA SER A 14 -5.26 -28.32 -19.06
C SER A 14 -6.20 -29.15 -18.21
N THR A 15 -5.70 -30.21 -17.57
CA THR A 15 -6.50 -30.98 -16.62
C THR A 15 -6.88 -30.09 -15.43
N PRO A 16 -8.08 -30.23 -14.82
CA PRO A 16 -8.50 -29.40 -13.69
C PRO A 16 -7.49 -29.41 -12.53
N LYS A 17 -6.79 -30.53 -12.36
CA LYS A 17 -5.76 -30.71 -11.33
C LYS A 17 -4.51 -29.85 -11.57
N ALA A 18 -4.10 -29.66 -12.82
CA ALA A 18 -2.96 -28.80 -13.15
C ALA A 18 -3.30 -27.32 -12.95
N ALA A 19 -4.51 -26.91 -13.34
CA ALA A 19 -5.00 -25.54 -13.14
C ALA A 19 -5.13 -25.17 -11.64
N ILE A 20 -5.55 -26.12 -10.79
CA ILE A 20 -5.62 -25.90 -9.33
C ILE A 20 -4.23 -25.71 -8.72
N VAL A 21 -3.25 -26.51 -9.15
CA VAL A 21 -1.87 -26.40 -8.64
C VAL A 21 -1.21 -25.10 -9.13
N GLU A 22 -1.47 -24.71 -10.37
CA GLU A 22 -0.97 -23.45 -10.95
C GLU A 22 -1.58 -22.23 -10.25
N ALA A 23 -2.89 -22.24 -9.98
CA ALA A 23 -3.56 -21.19 -9.20
C ALA A 23 -3.05 -21.12 -7.75
N ALA A 24 -2.81 -22.26 -7.10
CA ALA A 24 -2.25 -22.30 -5.75
C ALA A 24 -0.79 -21.81 -5.70
N ALA A 25 0.00 -22.08 -6.73
CA ALA A 25 1.38 -21.58 -6.85
C ALA A 25 1.41 -20.06 -7.04
N GLU A 26 0.49 -19.51 -7.83
CA GLU A 26 0.36 -18.06 -8.06
C GLU A 26 -0.10 -17.31 -6.79
N GLU A 27 -1.04 -17.88 -6.03
CA GLU A 27 -1.45 -17.34 -4.72
C GLU A 27 -0.27 -17.33 -3.71
N ALA A 28 0.51 -18.41 -3.67
CA ALA A 28 1.69 -18.49 -2.79
C ALA A 28 2.77 -17.48 -3.18
N ALA A 29 3.04 -17.30 -4.47
CA ALA A 29 3.99 -16.30 -4.97
C ALA A 29 3.54 -14.87 -4.66
N ALA A 30 2.24 -14.56 -4.83
CA ALA A 30 1.65 -13.28 -4.45
C ALA A 30 1.76 -13.03 -2.94
N GLY A 31 1.56 -14.08 -2.11
CA GLY A 31 1.72 -14.01 -0.66
C GLY A 31 3.14 -13.65 -0.23
N ILE A 32 4.16 -14.27 -0.84
CA ILE A 32 5.58 -13.98 -0.57
C ILE A 32 5.93 -12.54 -0.97
N SER A 33 5.49 -12.09 -2.15
CA SER A 33 5.70 -10.72 -2.61
C SER A 33 5.07 -9.68 -1.69
N ARG A 34 3.86 -9.94 -1.17
CA ARG A 34 3.16 -9.05 -0.23
C ARG A 34 3.90 -8.92 1.10
N ILE A 35 4.43 -10.02 1.62
CA ILE A 35 5.25 -9.99 2.84
C ILE A 35 6.51 -9.14 2.63
N TYR A 36 7.18 -9.31 1.48
CA TYR A 36 8.39 -8.55 1.16
C TYR A 36 8.11 -7.03 1.04
N LYS A 37 7.05 -6.65 0.29
CA LYS A 37 6.60 -5.24 0.18
C LYS A 37 6.27 -4.62 1.54
N MET A 38 5.63 -5.39 2.43
CA MET A 38 5.31 -4.91 3.77
C MET A 38 6.56 -4.79 4.65
N GLY A 39 7.54 -5.68 4.47
CA GLY A 39 8.84 -5.63 5.16
C GLY A 39 9.61 -4.36 4.81
N ASP A 40 9.78 -4.09 3.51
CA ASP A 40 10.40 -2.88 2.99
C ASP A 40 9.73 -1.61 3.52
N LEU A 41 8.39 -1.59 3.52
CA LEU A 41 7.63 -0.48 4.05
C LEU A 41 7.85 -0.27 5.55
N CYS A 42 7.89 -1.35 6.32
CA CYS A 42 8.17 -1.28 7.76
C CYS A 42 9.58 -0.77 8.05
N GLU A 43 10.56 -1.17 7.25
CA GLU A 43 11.95 -0.67 7.36
C GLU A 43 12.03 0.82 7.04
N GLY A 44 11.44 1.24 5.91
CA GLY A 44 11.33 2.65 5.53
C GLY A 44 10.63 3.49 6.59
N ASN A 45 9.46 3.05 7.06
CA ASN A 45 8.71 3.74 8.10
C ASN A 45 9.47 3.79 9.44
N SER A 46 10.24 2.78 9.79
CA SER A 46 11.09 2.79 10.99
C SER A 46 12.22 3.82 10.88
N THR A 47 12.85 3.91 9.71
CA THR A 47 13.90 4.89 9.42
C THR A 47 13.35 6.32 9.47
N PHE A 48 12.19 6.53 8.85
CA PHE A 48 11.44 7.79 8.93
C PHE A 48 11.07 8.14 10.38
N ALA A 49 10.52 7.18 11.14
CA ALA A 49 10.13 7.36 12.53
C ALA A 49 11.29 7.84 13.42
N ILE A 50 12.45 7.18 13.31
CA ILE A 50 13.64 7.52 14.09
C ILE A 50 14.13 8.92 13.70
N SER A 51 14.16 9.23 12.41
CA SER A 51 14.61 10.54 11.92
C SER A 51 13.68 11.65 12.39
N LEU A 52 12.35 11.45 12.30
CA LEU A 52 11.35 12.39 12.79
C LEU A 52 11.45 12.61 14.31
N LEU A 53 11.60 11.53 15.08
CA LEU A 53 11.72 11.61 16.52
C LEU A 53 12.96 12.39 16.95
N LYS A 54 14.10 12.20 16.26
CA LYS A 54 15.32 12.97 16.51
C LYS A 54 15.09 14.47 16.28
N MET A 55 14.51 14.83 15.13
CA MET A 55 14.21 16.23 14.81
C MET A 55 13.29 16.88 15.86
N LEU A 56 12.26 16.17 16.31
CA LEU A 56 11.35 16.67 17.35
C LEU A 56 12.00 16.74 18.74
N GLY A 57 12.91 15.82 19.05
CA GLY A 57 13.63 15.81 20.33
C GLY A 57 14.71 16.90 20.45
N GLU A 58 15.24 17.37 19.32
CA GLU A 58 16.21 18.47 19.30
C GLU A 58 15.58 19.84 19.64
N GLU A 59 14.26 19.99 19.49
CA GLU A 59 13.55 21.27 19.65
C GLU A 59 13.31 21.64 21.13
N ASP A 60 12.84 20.70 21.96
CA ASP A 60 12.63 20.92 23.40
C ASP A 60 12.82 19.63 24.22
N ASN A 61 14.00 19.50 24.84
CA ASN A 61 14.37 18.33 25.65
C ASN A 61 13.63 18.27 27.01
N SER A 62 12.78 19.23 27.33
CA SER A 62 12.03 19.28 28.60
C SER A 62 10.62 18.69 28.51
N GLN A 63 10.15 18.39 27.29
CA GLN A 63 8.79 17.94 27.04
C GLN A 63 8.72 16.48 26.57
N ASN A 64 7.58 15.84 26.85
CA ASN A 64 7.31 14.50 26.36
C ASN A 64 6.94 14.54 24.88
N VAL A 65 7.56 13.69 24.06
CA VAL A 65 7.21 13.52 22.64
C VAL A 65 6.44 12.21 22.46
N PHE A 66 5.24 12.30 21.90
CA PHE A 66 4.44 11.14 21.50
C PHE A 66 3.93 11.32 20.07
N ILE A 67 4.31 10.41 19.18
CA ILE A 67 3.97 10.46 17.75
C ILE A 67 3.53 9.09 17.24
N CYS A 68 2.76 9.10 16.14
CA CYS A 68 2.42 7.88 15.38
C CYS A 68 3.02 7.97 13.97
N PRO A 69 4.28 7.53 13.78
CA PRO A 69 4.96 7.64 12.49
C PRO A 69 4.20 6.96 11.36
N LEU A 70 3.63 5.77 11.61
CA LEU A 70 2.84 5.03 10.62
C LEU A 70 1.62 5.83 10.11
N SER A 71 0.93 6.55 11.00
CA SER A 71 -0.22 7.40 10.62
C SER A 71 0.23 8.61 9.80
N ILE A 72 1.36 9.22 10.14
CA ILE A 72 1.93 10.33 9.37
C ILE A 72 2.36 9.85 7.98
N SER A 73 3.14 8.77 7.91
CA SER A 73 3.61 8.20 6.64
C SER A 73 2.46 7.78 5.74
N SER A 74 1.42 7.13 6.27
CA SER A 74 0.25 6.74 5.48
C SER A 74 -0.55 7.94 4.97
N SER A 75 -0.64 9.02 5.74
CA SER A 75 -1.27 10.27 5.30
C SER A 75 -0.52 10.92 4.15
N LEU A 76 0.81 10.98 4.26
CA LEU A 76 1.67 11.52 3.21
C LEU A 76 1.74 10.60 1.99
N ALA A 77 1.63 9.29 2.17
CA ALA A 77 1.48 8.35 1.06
C ALA A 77 0.17 8.58 0.29
N MET A 78 -0.93 8.97 0.95
CA MET A 78 -2.14 9.38 0.22
C MET A 78 -1.90 10.63 -0.63
N VAL A 79 -1.08 11.57 -0.17
CA VAL A 79 -0.71 12.77 -0.93
C VAL A 79 0.25 12.43 -2.07
N LEU A 80 1.19 11.50 -1.85
CA LEU A 80 2.14 11.03 -2.86
C LEU A 80 1.44 10.49 -4.12
N LEU A 81 0.27 9.85 -3.95
CA LEU A 81 -0.53 9.36 -5.07
C LEU A 81 -0.90 10.46 -6.09
N GLY A 82 -1.11 11.68 -5.61
CA GLY A 82 -1.42 12.84 -6.46
C GLY A 82 -0.20 13.66 -6.87
N ALA A 83 0.97 13.40 -6.27
CA ALA A 83 2.20 14.15 -6.52
C ALA A 83 2.90 13.67 -7.79
N LYS A 84 3.67 14.57 -8.43
CA LYS A 84 4.46 14.26 -9.64
C LYS A 84 5.81 14.95 -9.60
N GLY A 85 6.75 14.47 -10.43
CA GLY A 85 8.07 15.07 -10.61
C GLY A 85 8.84 15.18 -9.29
N ASN A 86 9.50 16.33 -9.08
CA ASN A 86 10.33 16.57 -7.89
C ASN A 86 9.56 16.44 -6.58
N THR A 87 8.29 16.84 -6.55
CA THR A 87 7.45 16.71 -5.35
C THR A 87 7.29 15.26 -4.95
N ALA A 88 6.97 14.38 -5.90
CA ALA A 88 6.87 12.94 -5.62
C ALA A 88 8.20 12.36 -5.15
N ALA A 89 9.31 12.70 -5.84
CA ALA A 89 10.65 12.20 -5.48
C ALA A 89 11.07 12.62 -4.07
N GLN A 90 10.88 13.89 -3.70
CA GLN A 90 11.20 14.40 -2.37
C GLN A 90 10.36 13.74 -1.28
N MET A 91 9.06 13.50 -1.56
CA MET A 91 8.18 12.80 -0.63
C MET A 91 8.59 11.34 -0.43
N SER A 92 8.88 10.60 -1.51
CA SER A 92 9.38 9.23 -1.42
C SER A 92 10.68 9.14 -0.62
N GLN A 93 11.62 10.07 -0.88
CA GLN A 93 12.88 10.14 -0.15
C GLN A 93 12.68 10.43 1.34
N ALA A 94 11.87 11.45 1.67
CA ALA A 94 11.63 11.85 3.06
C ALA A 94 10.94 10.73 3.86
N LEU A 95 10.04 9.97 3.22
CA LEU A 95 9.35 8.83 3.82
C LEU A 95 10.17 7.52 3.78
N CYS A 96 11.37 7.55 3.19
CA CYS A 96 12.22 6.38 2.99
C CYS A 96 11.51 5.22 2.27
N LEU A 97 10.75 5.54 1.22
CA LEU A 97 9.98 4.58 0.44
C LEU A 97 10.83 4.03 -0.72
N ASN A 98 10.75 2.72 -0.97
CA ASN A 98 11.36 2.10 -2.14
C ASN A 98 10.54 2.43 -3.40
N GLU A 99 11.21 2.80 -4.50
CA GLU A 99 10.56 3.17 -5.77
C GLU A 99 10.09 1.95 -6.60
N ASP A 100 10.51 0.75 -6.22
CA ASP A 100 10.36 -0.49 -7.02
C ASP A 100 8.99 -1.18 -6.88
N GLY A 101 7.97 -0.53 -6.32
CA GLY A 101 6.67 -1.16 -6.12
C GLY A 101 5.49 -0.22 -5.90
N ASP A 102 4.28 -0.79 -5.89
CA ASP A 102 3.06 -0.08 -5.48
C ASP A 102 3.08 0.12 -3.96
N VAL A 103 3.67 1.24 -3.54
CA VAL A 103 3.76 1.66 -2.14
C VAL A 103 2.37 1.72 -1.48
N HIS A 104 1.33 2.05 -2.26
CA HIS A 104 -0.03 2.13 -1.75
C HIS A 104 -0.56 0.74 -1.39
N GLU A 105 -0.35 -0.27 -2.22
CA GLU A 105 -0.70 -1.68 -1.89
C GLU A 105 -0.02 -2.14 -0.58
N GLY A 106 1.23 -1.75 -0.39
CA GLY A 106 2.00 -2.02 0.84
C GLY A 106 1.34 -1.41 2.08
N PHE A 107 1.05 -0.10 2.04
CA PHE A 107 0.37 0.61 3.14
C PHE A 107 -1.03 0.06 3.40
N GLN A 108 -1.78 -0.28 2.37
CA GLN A 108 -3.10 -0.89 2.53
C GLN A 108 -2.98 -2.23 3.28
N SER A 109 -2.02 -3.06 2.89
CA SER A 109 -1.78 -4.36 3.53
C SER A 109 -1.38 -4.20 4.99
N LEU A 110 -0.43 -3.31 5.26
CA LEU A 110 0.03 -3.02 6.61
C LEU A 110 -1.09 -2.47 7.50
N LEU A 111 -1.83 -1.46 7.02
CA LEU A 111 -2.94 -0.87 7.78
C LEU A 111 -4.09 -1.86 8.00
N THR A 112 -4.33 -2.78 7.08
CA THR A 112 -5.32 -3.84 7.26
C THR A 112 -4.92 -4.78 8.39
N GLU A 113 -3.63 -5.16 8.46
CA GLU A 113 -3.12 -6.03 9.51
C GLU A 113 -3.08 -5.32 10.88
N VAL A 114 -2.70 -4.05 10.90
CA VAL A 114 -2.63 -3.24 12.14
C VAL A 114 -4.01 -2.88 12.67
N ASN A 115 -5.02 -2.69 11.82
CA ASN A 115 -6.39 -2.34 12.27
C ASN A 115 -7.32 -3.57 12.38
N ARG A 116 -6.77 -4.77 12.58
CA ARG A 116 -7.59 -5.98 12.76
C ARG A 116 -8.47 -5.85 14.01
N ALA A 117 -9.75 -6.15 13.84
CA ALA A 117 -10.72 -6.11 14.93
C ALA A 117 -10.54 -7.23 15.97
N ASP A 118 -9.93 -8.35 15.57
CA ASP A 118 -9.62 -9.49 16.44
C ASP A 118 -8.22 -9.37 17.04
N THR A 119 -8.03 -8.37 17.88
CA THR A 119 -6.75 -8.10 18.55
C THR A 119 -6.96 -7.87 20.04
N LYS A 120 -5.90 -8.07 20.82
CA LYS A 120 -5.91 -7.84 22.28
C LYS A 120 -5.77 -6.36 22.67
N TYR A 121 -5.74 -5.47 21.69
CA TYR A 121 -5.53 -4.03 21.87
C TYR A 121 -6.69 -3.24 21.28
N GLN A 122 -6.87 -2.00 21.77
CA GLN A 122 -7.73 -1.03 21.11
C GLN A 122 -6.85 -0.04 20.36
N LEU A 123 -6.90 -0.10 19.03
CA LEU A 123 -6.21 0.84 18.16
C LEU A 123 -7.21 1.42 17.17
N ARG A 124 -7.19 2.75 17.04
CA ARG A 124 -7.95 3.47 16.02
C ARG A 124 -7.01 4.43 15.34
N MET A 125 -6.71 4.17 14.07
CA MET A 125 -5.96 5.07 13.22
C MET A 125 -6.90 5.65 12.17
N GLY A 126 -6.75 6.93 11.87
CA GLY A 126 -7.55 7.60 10.87
C GLY A 126 -6.89 8.87 10.40
N SER A 127 -6.93 9.07 9.09
CA SER A 127 -6.35 10.23 8.42
C SER A 127 -7.32 10.74 7.37
N ARG A 128 -7.40 12.06 7.22
CA ARG A 128 -8.26 12.70 6.21
C ARG A 128 -7.50 13.83 5.55
N LEU A 129 -7.65 13.94 4.22
CA LEU A 129 -7.19 15.08 3.44
C LEU A 129 -8.37 16.04 3.26
N PHE A 130 -8.13 17.32 3.49
CA PHE A 130 -9.10 18.39 3.28
C PHE A 130 -8.60 19.28 2.15
N GLY A 131 -9.48 19.54 1.20
CA GLY A 131 -9.24 20.41 0.06
C GLY A 131 -10.05 21.68 0.18
N GLU A 132 -9.52 22.79 -0.35
CA GLU A 132 -10.29 24.02 -0.51
C GLU A 132 -11.40 23.83 -1.54
N GLU A 133 -12.57 24.45 -1.30
CA GLU A 133 -13.75 24.29 -2.17
C GLU A 133 -13.52 24.79 -3.61
N THR A 134 -12.57 25.70 -3.80
CA THR A 134 -12.22 26.25 -5.11
C THR A 134 -11.31 25.35 -5.93
N CYS A 135 -10.85 24.23 -5.37
CA CYS A 135 -9.98 23.28 -6.05
C CYS A 135 -10.79 22.23 -6.81
N ASP A 136 -10.50 22.11 -8.12
CA ASP A 136 -11.06 21.04 -8.94
C ASP A 136 -10.30 19.73 -8.72
N PHE A 137 -10.85 18.86 -7.87
CA PHE A 137 -10.29 17.52 -7.65
C PHE A 137 -10.62 16.59 -8.80
N LEU A 138 -9.58 15.94 -9.35
CA LEU A 138 -9.75 14.92 -10.38
C LEU A 138 -10.51 13.72 -9.79
N PRO A 139 -11.46 13.13 -10.53
CA PRO A 139 -12.12 11.90 -10.10
C PRO A 139 -11.08 10.79 -9.98
N VAL A 140 -11.10 10.10 -8.84
CA VAL A 140 -10.15 9.02 -8.56
C VAL A 140 -10.47 7.81 -9.45
N SER A 141 -9.69 7.61 -10.51
CA SER A 141 -9.73 6.36 -11.29
C SER A 141 -8.92 5.28 -10.56
N SER A 142 -9.62 4.42 -9.82
CA SER A 142 -9.17 3.07 -9.39
C SER A 142 -8.32 2.91 -8.11
N THR A 143 -8.00 3.95 -7.34
CA THR A 143 -7.29 3.78 -6.05
C THR A 143 -8.24 3.78 -4.84
N HIS A 144 -9.30 2.99 -4.92
CA HIS A 144 -10.35 2.95 -3.89
C HIS A 144 -9.85 2.39 -2.53
N SER A 145 -8.70 1.72 -2.53
CA SER A 145 -8.34 0.74 -1.51
C SER A 145 -7.62 1.32 -0.27
N LEU A 146 -6.73 2.31 -0.46
CA LEU A 146 -5.98 2.91 0.66
C LEU A 146 -6.85 3.89 1.45
N MET A 147 -7.65 4.68 0.74
CA MET A 147 -8.57 5.65 1.34
C MET A 147 -9.68 4.95 2.14
N SER A 148 -10.06 3.72 1.77
CA SER A 148 -11.03 2.93 2.55
C SER A 148 -10.47 2.42 3.88
N SER A 149 -9.18 2.06 3.94
CA SER A 149 -8.57 1.49 5.15
C SER A 149 -8.29 2.51 6.27
N LEU A 150 -8.29 3.82 5.95
CA LEU A 150 -8.08 4.92 6.89
C LEU A 150 -9.38 5.62 7.32
N LYS A 151 -10.53 5.14 6.83
CA LYS A 151 -11.84 5.69 7.17
C LYS A 151 -12.24 5.17 8.56
N ILE A 152 -12.20 6.07 9.55
CA ILE A 152 -12.71 5.82 10.91
C ILE A 152 -14.15 5.29 10.78
N ARG A 153 -14.41 4.08 11.30
CA ARG A 153 -15.76 3.57 11.56
C ARG A 153 -16.31 4.14 12.86
#